data_AF-A0A258C087-F1
#
_entry.id   AF-A0A258C087-F1
#
_cell.length_a   1.000
_cell.length_b   1.000
_cell.length_c   1.000
_cell.angle_alpha   90.00
_cell.angle_beta   90.00
_cell.angle_gamma   90.00
#
_symmetry.space_group_name_H-M   'P 1'
#
loop_
_entity.id
_entity.type
_entity.pdbx_description
1 polymer ?
#
loop_
_entity_poly.entity_id
_entity_poly.type
_entity_poly.pdbx_seq_one_letter_code
_entity_poly.pdbx_strand_id
1 'polypeptide(L)'
;MTDQAVRYFEPFDLDVTLRDAALDDQNRPTRRMLANAAIGMHVEDAYYSVRELREAVSWIHEGETGGKRKLASILSNPAGDDFQRCIYFCLAGRGVVEMIDDLMWLEELLEARGRVAGDIHRRKIRARPLVSPYVADEPDGPVVASTENFRQGRSWWADPGLTA
;
A
#
# COMPACT_ATOMS: atom_id res chain seq x y z
N MET A 1 31.89 34.38 24.34
CA MET A 1 30.86 34.18 23.31
C MET A 1 30.74 32.68 23.09
N THR A 2 29.71 32.07 23.65
CA THR A 2 29.44 30.63 23.55
C THR A 2 28.87 30.36 22.17
N ASP A 3 29.66 29.68 21.33
CA ASP A 3 29.23 29.11 20.06
C ASP A 3 28.22 28.00 20.38
N GLN A 4 26.95 28.35 20.29
CA GLN A 4 25.84 27.45 20.55
C GLN A 4 25.79 26.52 19.34
N ALA A 5 26.49 25.39 19.41
CA ALA A 5 26.45 24.35 18.39
C ALA A 5 25.00 23.97 18.12
N VAL A 6 24.45 24.50 17.03
CA VAL A 6 23.12 24.13 16.54
C VAL A 6 23.23 22.65 16.18
N ARG A 7 22.75 21.78 17.07
CA ARG A 7 22.53 20.37 16.74
C ARG A 7 21.47 20.34 15.65
N TYR A 8 21.91 20.33 14.40
CA TYR A 8 21.08 19.98 13.26
C TYR A 8 20.71 18.50 13.44
N PHE A 9 19.56 18.24 14.04
CA PHE A 9 18.94 16.93 13.92
C PHE A 9 18.39 16.83 12.50
N GLU A 10 18.78 15.77 11.80
CA GLU A 10 18.14 15.46 10.52
C GLU A 10 16.63 15.30 10.75
N PRO A 11 15.77 15.80 9.84
CA PRO A 11 14.33 15.59 9.92
C PRO A 11 14.00 14.10 10.01
N PHE A 12 13.00 13.75 10.82
CA PHE A 12 12.58 12.37 11.01
C PHE A 12 12.05 11.78 9.69
N ASP A 13 12.59 10.64 9.28
CA ASP A 13 12.13 9.93 8.09
C ASP A 13 10.95 9.02 8.43
N LEU A 14 9.74 9.41 8.01
CA LEU A 14 8.53 8.62 8.20
C LEU A 14 8.51 7.35 7.36
N ASP A 15 9.37 7.23 6.35
CA ASP A 15 9.46 6.05 5.48
C ASP A 15 10.56 5.10 5.91
N VAL A 16 11.28 5.35 7.02
CA VAL A 16 12.42 4.52 7.43
C VAL A 16 12.04 3.04 7.52
N THR A 17 10.89 2.71 8.10
CA THR A 17 10.42 1.33 8.22
C THR A 17 10.04 0.71 6.88
N LEU A 18 9.50 1.51 5.95
CA LEU A 18 9.23 1.05 4.57
C LEU A 18 10.53 0.81 3.81
N ARG A 19 11.55 1.66 3.99
CA ARG A 19 12.88 1.50 3.38
C ARG A 19 13.59 0.26 3.90
N ASP A 20 13.53 0.03 5.21
CA ASP A 20 14.09 -1.17 5.83
C ASP A 20 13.36 -2.42 5.30
N ALA A 21 12.02 -2.41 5.30
CA ALA A 21 11.22 -3.51 4.79
C ALA A 21 11.46 -3.81 3.30
N ALA A 22 11.71 -2.77 2.50
CA ALA A 22 12.03 -2.86 1.07
C ALA A 22 13.37 -3.55 0.78
N LEU A 23 14.32 -3.50 1.73
CA LEU A 23 15.67 -4.06 1.59
C LEU A 23 15.87 -5.38 2.34
N ASP A 24 15.01 -5.70 3.31
CA ASP A 24 15.08 -6.91 4.13
C ASP A 24 14.89 -8.18 3.29
N ASP A 25 15.93 -9.02 3.23
CA ASP A 25 15.92 -10.27 2.46
C ASP A 25 15.06 -11.38 3.07
N GLN A 26 14.64 -11.23 4.33
CA GLN A 26 13.68 -12.13 4.98
C GLN A 26 12.24 -11.85 4.53
N ASN A 27 11.97 -10.67 3.97
CA ASN A 27 10.66 -10.37 3.39
C ASN A 27 10.50 -11.07 2.03
N ARG A 28 9.29 -11.57 1.78
CA ARG A 28 8.91 -12.06 0.45
C ARG A 28 9.17 -10.99 -0.61
N PRO A 29 9.54 -11.36 -1.85
CA PRO A 29 9.73 -10.41 -2.94
C PRO A 29 8.53 -9.46 -3.14
N THR A 30 7.31 -9.96 -2.97
CA THR A 30 6.07 -9.16 -3.06
C THR A 30 5.98 -8.11 -1.95
N ARG A 31 6.27 -8.47 -0.69
CA ARG A 31 6.33 -7.50 0.43
C ARG A 31 7.35 -6.40 0.19
N ARG A 32 8.52 -6.74 -0.36
CA ARG A 32 9.52 -5.73 -0.76
C ARG A 32 9.02 -4.83 -1.88
N MET A 33 8.33 -5.36 -2.88
CA MET A 33 7.71 -4.56 -3.95
C MET A 33 6.67 -3.59 -3.38
N LEU A 34 5.80 -4.07 -2.48
CA LEU A 34 4.78 -3.27 -1.81
C LEU A 34 5.38 -2.15 -0.96
N ALA A 35 6.40 -2.45 -0.17
CA ALA A 35 7.10 -1.44 0.62
C ALA A 35 7.70 -0.36 -0.28
N ASN A 36 8.37 -0.75 -1.38
CA ASN A 36 8.89 0.20 -2.36
C ASN A 36 7.79 1.08 -2.97
N ALA A 37 6.63 0.50 -3.33
CA ALA A 37 5.51 1.22 -3.91
C ALA A 37 4.88 2.24 -2.95
N ALA A 38 4.96 2.02 -1.63
CA ALA A 38 4.36 2.88 -0.62
C ALA A 38 5.27 4.01 -0.11
N ILE A 39 6.57 3.98 -0.43
CA ILE A 39 7.51 5.05 -0.06
C ILE A 39 7.08 6.37 -0.71
N GLY A 40 7.11 7.46 0.05
CA GLY A 40 6.75 8.80 -0.42
C GLY A 40 5.25 9.08 -0.46
N MET A 41 4.39 8.08 -0.29
CA MET A 41 2.94 8.28 -0.23
C MET A 41 2.51 9.01 1.04
N HIS A 42 1.47 9.85 0.93
CA HIS A 42 0.84 10.49 2.08
C HIS A 42 0.41 9.45 3.13
N VAL A 43 0.58 9.78 4.41
CA VAL A 43 0.52 8.80 5.50
C VAL A 43 -0.87 8.18 5.63
N GLU A 44 -1.91 9.02 5.65
CA GLU A 44 -3.29 8.56 5.81
C GLU A 44 -3.79 7.89 4.53
N ASP A 45 -3.50 8.49 3.38
CA ASP A 45 -3.93 8.00 2.07
C ASP A 45 -3.36 6.60 1.84
N ALA A 46 -2.06 6.40 2.10
CA ALA A 46 -1.44 5.08 1.96
C ALA A 46 -2.16 4.02 2.78
N TYR A 47 -2.43 4.30 4.07
CA TYR A 47 -3.09 3.37 4.97
C TYR A 47 -4.53 3.07 4.52
N TYR A 48 -5.33 4.10 4.25
CA TYR A 48 -6.73 3.91 3.88
C TYR A 48 -6.90 3.26 2.50
N SER A 49 -6.06 3.61 1.53
CA SER A 49 -6.04 2.99 0.21
C SER A 49 -5.72 1.50 0.28
N VAL A 50 -4.70 1.10 1.06
CA VAL A 50 -4.34 -0.32 1.24
C VAL A 50 -5.43 -1.08 1.99
N ARG A 51 -5.99 -0.52 3.07
CA ARG A 51 -7.08 -1.13 3.82
C ARG A 51 -8.31 -1.36 2.96
N GLU A 52 -8.71 -0.38 2.17
CA GLU A 52 -9.87 -0.50 1.29
C GLU A 52 -9.67 -1.60 0.24
N LEU A 53 -8.47 -1.68 -0.36
CA LEU A 53 -8.11 -2.72 -1.31
C LEU A 53 -8.11 -4.10 -0.65
N ARG A 54 -7.53 -4.23 0.55
CA ARG A 54 -7.56 -5.48 1.34
C ARG A 54 -8.99 -5.93 1.58
N GLU A 55 -9.86 -5.05 2.07
CA GLU A 55 -11.27 -5.36 2.32
C GLU A 55 -11.97 -5.87 1.04
N ALA A 56 -11.73 -5.22 -0.10
CA ALA A 56 -12.31 -5.63 -1.37
C ALA A 56 -11.87 -7.04 -1.78
N VAL A 57 -10.58 -7.35 -1.63
CA VAL A 57 -10.03 -8.68 -1.96
C VAL A 57 -10.52 -9.75 -0.97
N SER A 58 -10.54 -9.45 0.33
CA SER A 58 -11.07 -10.34 1.37
C SER A 58 -12.53 -10.70 1.10
N TRP A 59 -13.38 -9.71 0.81
CA TRP A 59 -14.79 -9.94 0.47
C TRP A 59 -14.95 -10.87 -0.74
N ILE A 60 -14.11 -10.71 -1.76
CA ILE A 60 -14.14 -11.60 -2.92
C ILE A 60 -13.77 -13.02 -2.52
N HIS A 61 -12.74 -13.20 -1.69
CA HIS A 61 -12.29 -14.50 -1.21
C HIS A 61 -13.34 -15.19 -0.33
N GLU A 62 -14.01 -14.43 0.52
CA GLU A 62 -15.06 -14.88 1.44
C GLU A 62 -16.41 -15.15 0.74
N GLY A 63 -16.56 -14.75 -0.52
CA GLY A 63 -17.79 -14.93 -1.29
C GLY A 63 -18.87 -13.87 -1.03
N GLU A 64 -18.48 -12.71 -0.48
CA GLU A 64 -19.38 -11.61 -0.18
C GLU A 64 -19.89 -10.91 -1.46
N THR A 65 -21.21 -10.70 -1.52
CA THR A 65 -21.94 -10.20 -2.71
C THR A 65 -21.47 -8.81 -3.21
N GLY A 66 -20.73 -8.06 -2.39
CA GLY A 66 -20.19 -6.73 -2.72
C GLY A 66 -18.73 -6.69 -3.16
N GLY A 67 -17.95 -7.76 -2.97
CA GLY A 67 -16.49 -7.72 -3.13
C GLY A 67 -16.05 -7.32 -4.54
N LYS A 68 -16.63 -7.96 -5.58
CA LYS A 68 -16.28 -7.65 -6.97
C LYS A 68 -16.61 -6.22 -7.38
N ARG A 69 -17.75 -5.70 -6.91
CA ARG A 69 -18.15 -4.31 -7.15
C ARG A 69 -17.17 -3.34 -6.52
N LYS A 70 -16.77 -3.60 -5.26
CA LYS A 70 -15.80 -2.76 -4.53
C LYS A 70 -14.43 -2.77 -5.22
N LEU A 71 -13.93 -3.94 -5.60
CA LEU A 71 -12.65 -4.01 -6.32
C LEU A 71 -12.74 -3.31 -7.69
N ALA A 72 -13.82 -3.52 -8.44
CA ALA A 72 -14.02 -2.86 -9.72
C ALA A 72 -14.05 -1.33 -9.55
N SER A 73 -14.74 -0.79 -8.54
CA SER A 73 -14.80 0.65 -8.31
C SER A 73 -13.45 1.27 -7.94
N ILE A 74 -12.65 0.56 -7.13
CA ILE A 74 -11.27 0.98 -6.79
C ILE A 74 -10.43 1.06 -8.07
N LEU A 75 -10.39 -0.03 -8.85
CA LEU A 75 -9.51 -0.13 -10.02
C LEU A 75 -9.99 0.71 -11.21
N SER A 76 -11.28 1.05 -11.26
CA SER A 76 -11.87 1.88 -12.30
C SER A 76 -12.02 3.35 -11.91
N ASN A 77 -11.50 3.79 -10.75
CA ASN A 77 -11.73 5.15 -10.25
C ASN A 77 -11.21 6.21 -11.25
N PRO A 78 -12.10 7.02 -11.86
CA PRO A 78 -11.71 8.02 -12.86
C PRO A 78 -11.05 9.25 -12.24
N ALA A 79 -11.26 9.49 -10.94
CA ALA A 79 -10.64 10.59 -10.20
C ALA A 79 -9.18 10.29 -9.78
N GLY A 80 -8.64 9.14 -10.22
CA GLY A 80 -7.28 8.70 -9.93
C GLY A 80 -7.12 8.01 -8.58
N ASP A 81 -6.44 6.87 -8.62
CA ASP A 81 -5.74 6.26 -7.49
C ASP A 81 -4.75 5.25 -8.10
N ASP A 82 -3.68 5.78 -8.70
CA ASP A 82 -2.62 4.94 -9.27
C ASP A 82 -1.85 4.19 -8.19
N PHE A 83 -1.95 4.63 -6.93
CA PHE A 83 -1.40 3.92 -5.80
C PHE A 83 -2.12 2.59 -5.57
N GLN A 84 -3.45 2.58 -5.38
CA GLN A 84 -4.23 1.35 -5.24
C GLN A 84 -4.07 0.43 -6.44
N ARG A 85 -4.04 0.99 -7.66
CA ARG A 85 -3.77 0.20 -8.88
C ARG A 85 -2.38 -0.43 -8.85
N CYS A 86 -1.34 0.35 -8.53
CA CYS A 86 0.03 -0.13 -8.43
C CYS A 86 0.14 -1.28 -7.42
N ILE A 87 -0.41 -1.11 -6.22
CA ILE A 87 -0.43 -2.13 -5.17
C ILE A 87 -1.15 -3.39 -5.65
N TYR A 88 -2.35 -3.25 -6.23
CA TYR A 88 -3.10 -4.40 -6.76
C TYR A 88 -2.32 -5.15 -7.84
N PHE A 89 -1.74 -4.44 -8.81
CA PHE A 89 -1.02 -5.06 -9.92
C PHE A 89 0.34 -5.66 -9.53
N CYS A 90 0.95 -5.21 -8.42
CA CYS A 90 2.09 -5.92 -7.82
C CYS A 90 1.73 -7.35 -7.38
N LEU A 91 0.47 -7.56 -6.97
CA LEU A 91 -0.01 -8.82 -6.36
C LEU A 91 -0.86 -9.67 -7.32
N ALA A 92 -1.41 -9.08 -8.37
CA ALA A 92 -2.28 -9.77 -9.31
C ALA A 92 -1.63 -11.06 -9.85
N GLY A 93 -2.35 -12.19 -9.72
CA GLY A 93 -1.90 -13.50 -10.19
C GLY A 93 -1.02 -14.30 -9.21
N ARG A 94 -0.64 -13.75 -8.05
CA ARG A 94 0.19 -14.45 -7.04
C ARG A 94 -0.57 -15.48 -6.19
N GLY A 95 -1.90 -15.37 -6.14
CA GLY A 95 -2.74 -16.19 -5.27
C GLY A 95 -3.49 -15.30 -4.29
N VAL A 96 -4.80 -15.50 -4.13
CA VAL A 96 -5.63 -14.61 -3.32
C VAL A 96 -5.26 -14.64 -1.84
N VAL A 97 -4.87 -15.80 -1.31
CA VAL A 97 -4.44 -15.94 0.09
C VAL A 97 -3.14 -15.18 0.33
N GLU A 98 -2.14 -15.35 -0.54
CA GLU A 98 -0.88 -14.59 -0.45
C GLU A 98 -1.10 -13.07 -0.63
N MET A 99 -1.98 -12.68 -1.56
CA MET A 99 -2.35 -11.29 -1.78
C MET A 99 -2.98 -10.67 -0.51
N ILE A 100 -3.92 -11.36 0.12
CA ILE A 100 -4.55 -10.87 1.37
C ILE A 100 -3.50 -10.77 2.49
N ASP A 101 -2.66 -11.78 2.65
CA ASP A 101 -1.61 -11.78 3.68
C ASP A 101 -0.57 -10.66 3.46
N ASP A 102 -0.18 -10.38 2.21
CA ASP A 102 0.69 -9.25 1.87
C ASP A 102 0.02 -7.88 2.10
N LEU A 103 -1.28 -7.76 1.80
CA LEU A 103 -2.04 -6.54 2.06
C LEU A 103 -2.23 -6.29 3.56
N MET A 104 -2.50 -7.33 4.36
CA MET A 104 -2.55 -7.25 5.82
C MET A 104 -1.21 -6.79 6.40
N TRP A 105 -0.11 -7.41 5.95
CA TRP A 105 1.23 -7.02 6.37
C TRP A 105 1.56 -5.56 6.04
N LEU A 106 1.20 -5.09 4.83
CA LEU A 106 1.42 -3.69 4.45
C LEU A 106 0.55 -2.73 5.26
N GLU A 107 -0.73 -3.08 5.48
CA GLU A 107 -1.65 -2.28 6.30
C GLU A 107 -1.10 -2.07 7.71
N GLU A 108 -0.62 -3.12 8.39
CA GLU A 108 -0.02 -3.03 9.73
C GLU A 108 1.20 -2.10 9.75
N LEU A 109 2.06 -2.19 8.74
CA LEU A 109 3.25 -1.33 8.61
C LEU A 109 2.87 0.15 8.42
N LEU A 110 1.85 0.41 7.61
CA LEU A 110 1.34 1.76 7.34
C LEU A 110 0.57 2.35 8.53
N GLU A 111 -0.16 1.52 9.28
CA GLU A 111 -0.81 1.93 10.52
C GLU A 111 0.24 2.37 11.55
N ALA A 112 1.30 1.58 11.73
CA ALA A 112 2.40 1.91 12.62
C ALA A 112 3.08 3.23 12.21
N ARG A 113 3.33 3.42 10.90
CA ARG A 113 3.82 4.69 10.34
C ARG A 113 2.89 5.86 10.66
N GLY A 114 1.58 5.68 10.55
CA GLY A 114 0.56 6.68 10.93
C GLY A 114 0.60 7.06 12.41
N ARG A 115 0.73 6.07 13.30
CA ARG A 115 0.85 6.30 14.75
C ARG A 115 2.12 7.10 15.09
N VAL A 116 3.25 6.78 14.43
CA VAL A 116 4.50 7.54 14.56
C VAL A 116 4.33 8.97 14.04
N ALA A 117 3.71 9.15 12.87
CA ALA A 117 3.42 10.48 12.31
C ALA A 117 2.63 11.35 13.29
N GLY A 118 1.59 10.80 13.91
CA GLY A 118 0.81 11.50 14.94
C GLY A 118 1.64 11.85 16.18
N ASP A 119 2.53 10.98 16.64
CA ASP A 119 3.41 11.23 17.79
C ASP A 119 4.44 12.33 17.50
N ILE A 120 5.13 12.26 16.37
CA ILE A 120 6.13 13.29 16.01
C ILE A 120 5.47 14.66 15.79
N HIS A 121 4.25 14.68 15.24
CA HIS A 121 3.47 15.90 15.06
C HIS A 121 3.14 16.55 16.43
N ARG A 122 2.63 15.77 17.39
CA ARG A 122 2.37 16.26 18.76
C ARG A 122 3.63 16.79 19.46
N ARG A 123 4.78 16.18 19.17
CA ARG A 123 6.09 16.59 19.72
C ARG A 123 6.75 17.74 18.95
N LYS A 124 6.12 18.24 17.87
CA LYS A 124 6.67 19.28 16.99
C LYS A 124 8.05 18.91 16.41
N ILE A 125 8.28 17.61 16.20
CA ILE A 125 9.48 17.11 15.53
C ILE A 125 9.29 17.31 14.03
N ARG A 126 10.32 17.85 13.37
CA ARG A 126 10.29 18.07 11.93
C ARG A 126 10.39 16.72 11.20
N ALA A 127 9.40 16.41 10.37
CA ALA A 127 9.47 15.29 9.43
C ALA A 127 10.24 15.68 8.16
N ARG A 128 10.92 14.71 7.55
CA ARG A 128 11.42 14.82 6.18
C ARG A 128 10.21 14.98 5.25
N PRO A 129 10.24 15.91 4.27
CA PRO A 129 9.18 16.02 3.29
C PRO A 129 8.99 14.71 2.55
N LEU A 130 7.74 14.28 2.40
CA LEU A 130 7.38 13.18 1.53
C LEU A 130 7.43 13.68 0.08
N VAL A 131 8.03 12.88 -0.81
CA VAL A 131 8.04 13.15 -2.24
C VAL A 131 7.10 12.14 -2.87
N SER A 132 5.95 12.61 -3.36
CA SER A 132 4.97 11.75 -4.02
C SER A 132 5.63 11.03 -5.19
N PRO A 133 5.48 9.70 -5.31
CA PRO A 133 5.91 8.97 -6.49
C PRO A 133 4.99 9.21 -7.71
N TYR A 134 3.80 9.79 -7.51
CA TYR A 134 2.83 10.12 -8.55
C TYR A 134 2.87 11.61 -8.91
N VAL A 135 2.77 11.91 -10.21
CA VAL A 135 2.95 13.26 -10.77
C VAL A 135 1.68 14.10 -10.63
N ALA A 136 0.52 13.47 -10.75
CA ALA A 136 -0.78 14.12 -10.68
C ALA A 136 -1.82 13.18 -10.06
N ASP A 137 -2.97 13.76 -9.72
CA ASP A 137 -4.12 13.02 -9.19
C ASP A 137 -4.95 12.38 -10.31
N GLU A 138 -4.62 12.58 -11.59
CA GLU A 138 -5.28 11.92 -12.71
C GLU A 138 -4.67 10.55 -13.02
N PRO A 139 -5.43 9.58 -13.59
CA PRO A 139 -4.86 8.30 -13.98
C PRO A 139 -3.74 8.45 -15.02
N ASP A 140 -2.52 8.05 -14.67
CA ASP A 140 -1.36 8.00 -15.57
C ASP A 140 -1.44 6.81 -16.55
N GLY A 141 -2.09 5.71 -16.13
CA GLY A 141 -2.20 4.45 -16.87
C GLY A 141 -3.61 4.09 -17.31
N PRO A 142 -3.78 3.00 -18.09
CA PRO A 142 -5.09 2.50 -18.47
C PRO A 142 -5.94 2.17 -17.24
N VAL A 143 -7.17 2.69 -17.24
CA VAL A 143 -8.16 2.42 -16.18
C VAL A 143 -8.88 1.10 -16.48
N VAL A 144 -9.08 0.28 -15.44
CA VAL A 144 -9.78 -1.00 -15.59
C VAL A 144 -11.27 -0.77 -15.84
N ALA A 145 -11.91 -1.67 -16.61
CA ALA A 145 -13.36 -1.61 -16.82
C ALA A 145 -14.12 -1.72 -15.48
N SER A 146 -15.15 -0.89 -15.30
CA SER A 146 -15.98 -0.83 -14.08
C SER A 146 -16.94 -2.01 -13.89
N THR A 147 -16.78 -3.09 -14.67
CA THR A 147 -17.70 -4.23 -14.63
C THR A 147 -17.48 -5.09 -13.39
N GLU A 148 -18.54 -5.31 -12.61
CA GLU A 148 -18.52 -6.18 -11.43
C GLU A 148 -18.56 -7.69 -11.76
N ASN A 149 -18.82 -8.06 -13.02
CA ASN A 149 -18.95 -9.45 -13.48
C ASN A 149 -17.65 -10.01 -14.08
N PHE A 150 -16.50 -9.47 -13.70
CA PHE A 150 -15.22 -9.95 -14.22
C PHE A 150 -14.99 -11.43 -13.86
N ARG A 151 -14.38 -12.15 -14.82
CA ARG A 151 -14.01 -13.55 -14.65
C ARG A 151 -12.76 -13.63 -13.77
N GLN A 152 -12.89 -14.31 -12.64
CA GLN A 152 -11.75 -14.66 -11.80
C GLN A 152 -10.93 -15.74 -12.51
N GLY A 153 -9.60 -15.61 -12.48
CA GLY A 153 -8.66 -16.64 -12.94
C GLY A 153 -8.26 -17.60 -11.82
N ARG A 154 -7.42 -18.59 -12.14
CA ARG A 154 -6.99 -19.64 -11.19
C ARG A 154 -6.40 -19.10 -9.89
N SER A 155 -5.72 -17.97 -9.91
CA SER A 155 -5.12 -17.35 -8.71
C SER A 155 -6.14 -17.00 -7.62
N TRP A 156 -7.44 -16.96 -7.92
CA TRP A 156 -8.49 -16.65 -6.95
C TRP A 156 -8.93 -17.85 -6.10
N TRP A 157 -8.52 -19.06 -6.45
CA TRP A 157 -8.95 -20.29 -5.76
C TRP A 157 -7.90 -21.40 -5.73
N ALA A 158 -6.90 -21.35 -6.60
CA ALA A 158 -5.78 -22.27 -6.57
C ALA A 158 -4.81 -21.82 -5.47
N ASP A 159 -4.49 -22.74 -4.57
CA ASP A 159 -3.40 -22.58 -3.62
C ASP A 159 -2.09 -23.03 -4.30
N PRO A 160 -1.13 -22.12 -4.55
CA PRO A 160 0.16 -22.48 -5.11
C PRO A 160 0.91 -23.52 -4.26
N GLY A 161 0.72 -23.50 -2.93
CA GLY A 161 1.34 -24.44 -1.99
C GLY A 161 0.74 -25.85 -1.99
N LEU A 162 -0.44 -26.02 -2.59
CA LEU A 162 -1.09 -27.34 -2.76
C LEU A 162 -0.89 -27.92 -4.17
N THR A 163 -0.24 -27.19 -5.08
CA THR A 163 -0.06 -27.58 -6.49
C THR A 163 1.40 -27.72 -6.91
N ALA A 164 2.36 -27.48 -6.00
CA ALA A 164 3.79 -27.67 -6.19
C ALA A 164 4.27 -29.05 -5.72
#